data_AF-A0A4U5MS66-F1
#
_entry.id   AF-A0A4U5MS66-F1
#
_cell.length_a   1.000
_cell.length_b   1.000
_cell.length_c   1.000
_cell.angle_alpha   90.00
_cell.angle_beta   90.00
_cell.angle_gamma   90.00
#
_symmetry.space_group_name_H-M   'P 1'
#
loop_
_entity.id
_entity.type
_entity.pdbx_description
1 polymer ?
#
loop_
_entity_poly.entity_id
_entity_poly.type
_entity_poly.pdbx_seq_one_letter_code
_entity_poly.pdbx_strand_id
1 'polypeptide(L)' 'MVNGGTLTIQVMVYVYIEHPLPNGRCVLDFENSKAYGFGPEWYFGLQIIQDYCVTFDFDKKLMSFTFNTEPAPACH' A
#
# COMPACT_ATOMS: atom_id res chain seq x y z
N MET A 1 3.11 -13.27 0.91
CA MET A 1 4.19 -13.44 -0.09
C MET A 1 3.56 -13.38 -1.47
N VAL A 2 4.19 -12.66 -2.41
CA VAL A 2 3.76 -12.60 -3.80
C VAL A 2 4.76 -13.43 -4.60
N ASN A 3 4.36 -14.60 -5.10
CA ASN A 3 5.21 -15.52 -5.88
C ASN A 3 6.61 -15.77 -5.28
N GLY A 4 6.70 -15.97 -3.96
CA GLY A 4 7.97 -16.20 -3.26
C GLY A 4 8.79 -14.94 -2.95
N GLY A 5 8.34 -13.77 -3.38
CA GLY A 5 8.86 -12.46 -2.99
C GLY A 5 8.11 -11.85 -1.81
N THR A 6 8.77 -10.89 -1.15
CA THR A 6 8.20 -10.05 -0.09
C THR A 6 8.09 -8.62 -0.60
N LEU A 7 6.90 -8.04 -0.50
CA LEU A 7 6.68 -6.62 -0.66
C LEU A 7 6.60 -6.01 0.74
N THR A 8 7.30 -4.90 0.94
CA THR A 8 7.37 -4.17 2.22
C THR A 8 6.84 -2.78 2.01
N ILE A 9 5.79 -2.42 2.76
CA ILE A 9 5.23 -1.07 2.76
C ILE A 9 5.95 -0.28 3.86
N GLN A 10 6.45 0.91 3.53
CA GLN A 10 7.11 1.76 4.51
C GLN A 10 6.10 2.36 5.50
N VAL A 11 6.54 2.60 6.74
CA VAL A 11 5.69 3.17 7.80
C VAL A 11 5.06 4.51 7.38
N MET A 12 5.82 5.35 6.68
CA MET A 12 5.38 6.65 6.19
C MET A 12 4.18 6.58 5.24
N VAL A 13 3.93 5.41 4.64
CA VAL A 13 2.92 5.22 3.60
C VAL A 13 1.58 4.75 4.18
N TYR A 14 1.57 4.05 5.31
CA TYR A 14 0.34 3.56 5.94
C TYR A 14 0.01 4.24 7.29
N VAL A 15 0.87 5.13 7.78
CA VAL A 15 0.59 5.95 8.96
C VAL A 15 0.06 7.31 8.53
N TYR A 16 -1.14 7.65 9.00
CA TYR A 16 -1.73 8.96 8.73
C TYR A 16 -1.13 10.02 9.65
N ILE A 17 -0.28 10.87 9.08
CA ILE A 17 0.49 11.90 9.81
C ILE A 17 -0.12 13.30 9.77
N GLU A 18 -1.08 13.57 8.86
CA GLU A 18 -1.65 14.91 8.69
C GLU A 18 -2.50 15.36 9.89
N HIS A 19 -3.31 14.46 10.44
CA HIS A 19 -4.12 14.72 11.64
C HIS A 19 -3.94 13.61 12.67
N PRO A 20 -2.88 13.68 13.50
CA PRO A 20 -2.64 12.67 14.53
C PRO A 20 -3.76 12.68 15.58
N LEU A 21 -4.02 11.53 16.19
CA LEU A 21 -5.02 11.46 17.26
C LEU A 21 -4.50 12.16 18.51
N PRO A 22 -5.40 12.74 19.32
CA PRO A 22 -5.05 13.18 20.67
C PRO A 22 -4.39 12.03 21.44
N ASN A 23 -3.43 12.37 22.31
CA ASN A 23 -2.67 11.44 23.15
C ASN A 23 -1.51 10.70 22.46
N GLY A 24 -0.96 11.24 21.36
CA GLY A 24 0.23 10.66 20.72
C GLY A 24 -0.04 9.33 20.00
N ARG A 25 -1.29 9.06 19.64
CA ARG A 25 -1.67 7.86 18.86
C ARG A 25 -1.70 8.20 17.38
N CYS A 26 -1.29 7.23 16.55
CA CYS A 26 -1.35 7.34 15.10
C CYS A 26 -2.58 6.57 14.55
N VAL A 27 -3.16 7.06 13.46
CA VAL A 27 -4.14 6.31 12.69
C VAL A 27 -3.39 5.50 11.63
N LEU A 28 -3.74 4.22 11.49
CA LEU A 28 -3.23 3.38 10.42
C LEU A 28 -4.27 3.34 9.30
N ASP A 29 -3.81 3.50 8.07
CA ASP A 29 -4.66 3.49 6.87
C ASP A 29 -4.95 2.05 6.43
N PHE A 30 -5.68 1.33 7.28
CA PHE A 30 -6.19 0.00 7.03
C PHE A 30 -7.69 0.00 7.19
N GLU A 31 -8.37 -0.72 6.30
CA GLU A 31 -9.81 -0.84 6.33
C GLU A 31 -10.26 -2.30 6.29
N ASN A 32 -11.44 -2.54 6.86
CA ASN A 32 -12.05 -3.85 6.88
C ASN A 32 -12.64 -4.14 5.50
N SER A 33 -11.96 -4.98 4.70
CA SER A 33 -12.35 -5.28 3.32
C SER A 33 -13.78 -5.80 3.19
N LYS A 34 -14.26 -6.58 4.18
CA LYS A 34 -15.63 -7.09 4.24
C LYS A 34 -16.68 -5.98 4.31
N ALA A 35 -16.36 -4.83 4.90
CA ALA A 35 -17.30 -3.70 5.00
C ALA A 35 -17.61 -3.08 3.63
N TYR A 36 -16.76 -3.30 2.63
CA TYR A 36 -16.88 -2.72 1.28
C TYR A 36 -17.27 -3.75 0.22
N GLY A 37 -17.72 -4.94 0.62
CA GLY A 37 -18.17 -5.99 -0.31
C GLY A 37 -17.03 -6.79 -0.95
N PHE A 38 -15.78 -6.55 -0.53
CA PHE A 38 -14.67 -7.43 -0.87
C PHE A 38 -14.70 -8.67 0.04
N GLY A 39 -14.27 -9.82 -0.48
CA GLY A 39 -14.25 -11.09 0.25
C GLY A 39 -13.27 -11.11 1.43
N PRO A 40 -12.88 -12.29 1.93
CA PRO A 40 -11.83 -12.43 2.96
C PRO A 40 -10.42 -12.11 2.43
N GLU A 41 -10.33 -11.31 1.37
CA GLU A 41 -9.14 -11.04 0.59
C GLU A 41 -8.59 -9.66 0.96
N TRP A 42 -7.27 -9.55 0.82
CA TRP A 42 -6.60 -8.26 0.86
C TRP A 42 -6.75 -7.60 -0.50
N TYR A 43 -7.08 -6.32 -0.51
CA TYR A 43 -6.75 -5.44 -1.62
C TYR A 43 -5.73 -4.42 -1.15
N PHE A 44 -5.02 -3.85 -2.11
CA PHE A 44 -4.00 -2.86 -1.87
C PHE A 44 -4.36 -1.61 -2.65
N GLY A 45 -4.40 -0.49 -1.95
CA GLY A 45 -4.67 0.82 -2.51
C GLY A 45 -3.38 1.55 -2.91
N LEU A 46 -3.40 2.87 -2.75
CA LEU A 46 -2.31 3.77 -3.10
C LEU A 46 -0.98 3.42 -2.41
N GLN A 47 -1.03 2.77 -1.24
CA GLN A 47 0.13 2.50 -0.40
C GLN A 47 1.17 1.60 -1.12
N ILE A 48 0.72 0.50 -1.72
CA ILE A 48 1.62 -0.36 -2.51
C ILE A 48 2.07 0.33 -3.80
N ILE A 49 1.20 1.12 -4.43
CA ILE A 49 1.49 1.81 -5.69
C ILE A 49 2.52 2.94 -5.51
N GLN A 50 2.60 3.53 -4.32
CA GLN A 50 3.60 4.54 -3.98
C GLN A 50 5.01 3.93 -3.85
N ASP A 51 5.13 2.79 -3.15
CA ASP A 51 6.43 2.12 -2.92
C ASP A 51 6.88 1.24 -4.10
N TYR A 52 5.95 0.80 -4.95
CA TYR A 52 6.23 -0.11 -6.06
C TYR A 52 5.58 0.36 -7.35
N CYS A 53 6.35 0.37 -8.44
CA CYS A 53 5.78 0.47 -9.77
C CYS A 53 5.05 -0.84 -10.10
N VAL A 54 3.74 -0.74 -10.33
CA VAL A 54 2.88 -1.89 -10.67
C VAL A 54 2.68 -1.94 -12.17
N THR A 55 3.02 -3.07 -12.79
CA THR A 55 2.76 -3.32 -14.22
C THR A 55 1.68 -4.37 -14.39
N PHE A 56 0.73 -4.10 -15.27
CA PHE A 56 -0.34 -5.03 -15.65
C PHE A 56 -0.05 -5.59 -17.04
N ASP A 57 0.28 -6.88 -17.12
CA ASP A 57 0.42 -7.60 -18.39
C ASP A 57 -0.92 -8.31 -18.67
N PHE A 58 -1.75 -7.71 -19.51
CA PHE A 58 -3.09 -8.22 -19.83
C PHE A 58 -3.05 -9.50 -20.68
N ASP A 59 -2.05 -9.63 -21.56
CA ASP A 59 -1.89 -10.79 -22.43
C ASP A 59 -1.53 -12.04 -21.62
N LYS A 60 -0.61 -11.88 -20.67
CA LYS A 60 -0.19 -12.98 -19.78
C LYS A 60 -1.07 -13.10 -18.52
N LYS A 61 -1.94 -12.12 -18.27
CA LYS A 61 -2.81 -12.03 -17.08
C LYS A 61 -2.01 -12.04 -15.77
N LEU A 62 -0.96 -11.22 -15.73
CA LEU A 62 -0.04 -11.14 -14.60
C LEU A 62 0.10 -9.70 -14.11
N MET A 63 0.44 -9.57 -12.84
CA MET A 63 0.86 -8.32 -12.24
C MET A 63 2.31 -8.45 -11.78
N SER A 64 3.13 -7.44 -12.07
CA SER A 64 4.53 -7.38 -11.66
C SER A 64 4.79 -6.14 -10.82
N PHE A 65 5.70 -6.27 -9.87
CA PHE A 65 6.09 -5.22 -8.94
C PHE A 65 7.59 -5.00 -9.07
N THR A 66 8.01 -3.75 -9.17
CA THR A 66 9.41 -3.35 -8.98
C THR A 66 9.46 -2.19 -8.01
N PHE A 67 10.55 -2.07 -7.24
CA PHE A 67 10.69 -0.98 -6.29
C PHE A 67 10.62 0.36 -7.02
N ASN A 68 9.81 1.28 -6.51
CA ASN A 68 9.76 2.63 -7.05
C ASN A 68 11.02 3.38 -6.57
N THR A 69 11.84 3.82 -7.52
CA THR A 69 13.08 4.55 -7.25
C THR A 69 12.90 6.06 -7.28
N GLU A 70 11.73 6.54 -7.70
CA GLU A 70 11.40 7.96 -7.64
C GLU A 70 11.11 8.33 -6.18
N PRO A 71 11.86 9.27 -5.59
CA PRO A 71 11.60 9.70 -4.22
C PRO A 71 10.22 10.36 -4.15
N ALA A 72 9.32 9.80 -3.35
CA ALA A 72 8.14 10.55 -2.91
C ALA A 72 8.66 11.82 -2.21
N PRO A 73 8.24 13.02 -2.61
CA PRO A 73 8.69 14.24 -1.96
C PRO A 73 8.38 14.11 -0.47
N ALA A 74 9.42 14.21 0.36
CA ALA A 74 9.28 14.15 1.80
C ALA A 74 8.19 15.16 2.21
N CYS A 75 7.17 14.69 2.93
CA CYS A 75 6.22 15.57 3.58
C CYS A 75 7.04 16.53 4.47
N HIS A 76 7.02 17.82 4.13
CA HIS A 76 7.57 18.91 4.93
C HIS A 76 6.61 19.28 6.05
#